data_AF-A0A932H6Q8-F1
#
_entry.id   AF-A0A932H6Q8-F1
#
_cell.length_a   1.000
_cell.length_b   1.000
_cell.length_c   1.000
_cell.angle_alpha   90.00
_cell.angle_beta   90.00
_cell.angle_gamma   90.00
#
_symmetry.space_group_name_H-M   'P 1'
#
loop_
_entity.id
_entity.type
_entity.pdbx_description
1 polymer ?
#
loop_
_entity_poly.entity_id
_entity_poly.type
_entity_poly.pdbx_seq_one_letter_code
_entity_poly.pdbx_strand_id
1 'polypeptide(L)'
;MDFVARLIAIPLSEALGQSVVVDTRAGASGSIAAGPASRAAPDGYTVMMLSASLVVYGIVNKTPYDLFRDFDPVTQVAASPYILTVHPSLPVKSVTDLIAHAKANPSKLNFASTGNASLAHLAGELFAISTATQLVHVPYKGVGAALTDMLSGQIQLSFLS
;
A
#
# COMPACT_ATOMS: atom_id res chain seq x y z
N MET A 1 -2.27 2.88 -6.96
CA MET A 1 -2.55 1.96 -8.10
C MET A 1 -3.72 2.40 -8.94
N ASP A 2 -4.95 2.58 -8.41
CA ASP A 2 -6.10 3.01 -9.24
C ASP A 2 -5.84 4.31 -10.02
N PHE A 3 -5.31 5.35 -9.37
CA PHE A 3 -4.91 6.59 -10.04
C PHE A 3 -3.92 6.35 -11.21
N VAL A 4 -2.84 5.60 -10.96
CA VAL A 4 -1.83 5.29 -11.98
C VAL A 4 -2.43 4.45 -13.11
N ALA A 5 -3.26 3.45 -12.79
CA ALA A 5 -3.96 2.62 -13.77
C ALA A 5 -4.84 3.45 -14.71
N ARG A 6 -5.62 4.38 -14.15
CA ARG A 6 -6.45 5.29 -14.94
C ARG A 6 -5.62 6.29 -15.75
N LEU A 7 -4.52 6.76 -15.18
CA LEU A 7 -3.61 7.68 -15.86
C LEU A 7 -2.97 7.05 -17.11
N ILE A 8 -2.57 5.77 -17.03
CA ILE A 8 -1.94 5.07 -18.17
C ILE A 8 -2.95 4.44 -19.13
N ALA A 9 -4.20 4.23 -18.73
CA ALA A 9 -5.20 3.56 -19.56
C ALA A 9 -5.47 4.28 -20.89
N ILE A 10 -5.49 5.62 -20.87
CA ILE A 10 -5.71 6.44 -22.09
C ILE A 10 -4.55 6.28 -23.08
N PRO A 11 -3.28 6.60 -22.74
CA PRO A 11 -2.18 6.45 -23.69
C PRO A 11 -1.94 4.99 -24.09
N LEU A 12 -2.24 4.03 -23.22
CA LEU A 12 -2.16 2.61 -23.57
C LEU A 12 -3.24 2.23 -24.60
N SER A 13 -4.46 2.75 -24.46
CA SER A 13 -5.53 2.51 -25.43
C SER A 13 -5.17 3.05 -26.81
N GLU A 14 -4.57 4.26 -26.86
CA GLU A 14 -4.10 4.88 -28.10
C GLU A 14 -2.98 4.05 -28.75
N ALA A 15 -2.02 3.55 -27.97
CA ALA A 15 -0.92 2.74 -28.47
C ALA A 15 -1.37 1.36 -28.97
N LEU A 16 -2.36 0.74 -28.33
CA LEU A 16 -2.88 -0.58 -28.69
C LEU A 16 -3.94 -0.55 -29.79
N GLY A 17 -4.57 0.61 -30.01
CA GLY A 17 -5.75 0.71 -30.88
C GLY A 17 -6.98 -0.02 -30.32
N GLN A 18 -7.01 -0.31 -29.01
CA GLN A 18 -8.08 -1.02 -28.31
C GLN A 18 -8.41 -0.32 -26.99
N SER A 19 -9.66 -0.40 -26.54
CA SER A 19 -10.06 0.21 -25.26
C SER A 19 -9.51 -0.55 -24.07
N VAL A 20 -8.78 0.15 -23.20
CA VAL A 20 -8.32 -0.37 -21.90
C VAL A 20 -9.34 0.00 -20.82
N VAL A 21 -9.92 -1.00 -20.17
CA VAL A 21 -10.91 -0.83 -19.09
C VAL A 21 -10.25 -1.13 -17.74
N VAL A 22 -10.36 -0.21 -16.79
CA VAL A 22 -9.82 -0.36 -15.43
C VAL A 22 -10.88 -0.98 -14.50
N ASP A 23 -10.66 -2.22 -14.06
CA ASP A 23 -11.44 -2.90 -13.00
C ASP A 23 -10.66 -2.88 -11.67
N THR A 24 -11.20 -2.20 -10.65
CA THR A 24 -10.53 -2.02 -9.36
C THR A 24 -11.14 -2.96 -8.31
N ARG A 25 -10.34 -3.94 -7.86
CA ARG A 25 -10.72 -4.90 -6.80
C ARG A 25 -9.84 -4.70 -5.56
N ALA A 26 -10.31 -3.90 -4.61
CA ALA A 26 -9.55 -3.51 -3.42
C ALA A 26 -9.58 -4.54 -2.28
N GLY A 27 -8.50 -4.57 -1.49
CA GLY A 27 -8.39 -5.35 -0.25
C GLY A 27 -7.30 -6.42 -0.27
N ALA A 28 -6.95 -6.93 0.92
CA ALA A 28 -5.91 -7.95 1.13
C ALA A 28 -4.58 -7.61 0.43
N SER A 29 -4.14 -6.35 0.50
CA SER A 29 -2.93 -5.85 -0.17
C SER A 29 -2.86 -6.11 -1.69
N GLY A 30 -4.03 -6.24 -2.33
CA GLY A 30 -4.18 -6.53 -3.76
C GLY A 30 -4.38 -8.02 -4.08
N SER A 31 -4.33 -8.90 -3.07
CA SER A 31 -4.53 -10.34 -3.24
C SER A 31 -5.92 -10.71 -3.76
N ILE A 32 -6.95 -9.89 -3.51
CA ILE A 32 -8.30 -10.11 -4.05
C ILE A 32 -8.31 -10.00 -5.58
N ALA A 33 -7.51 -9.10 -6.15
CA ALA A 33 -7.37 -8.94 -7.60
C ALA A 33 -6.50 -10.05 -8.22
N ALA A 34 -5.42 -10.44 -7.54
CA ALA A 34 -4.47 -11.44 -8.05
C ALA A 34 -5.08 -12.82 -8.27
N GLY A 35 -5.98 -13.29 -7.39
CA GLY A 35 -6.59 -14.61 -7.54
C GLY A 35 -7.28 -14.80 -8.89
N PRO A 36 -8.27 -13.99 -9.25
CA PRO A 36 -8.90 -14.04 -10.57
C PRO A 36 -7.92 -13.76 -11.72
N ALA A 37 -7.00 -12.80 -11.57
CA ALA A 37 -6.03 -12.46 -12.62
C ALA A 37 -5.10 -13.64 -12.96
N SER A 38 -4.63 -14.39 -11.96
CA SER A 38 -3.79 -15.59 -12.17
C SER A 38 -4.50 -16.73 -12.91
N ARG A 39 -5.84 -16.68 -13.01
CA ARG A 39 -6.67 -17.66 -13.72
C ARG A 39 -7.23 -17.13 -15.03
N ALA A 40 -6.89 -15.91 -15.41
CA ALA A 40 -7.29 -15.36 -16.69
C ALA A 40 -6.61 -16.12 -17.83
N ALA A 41 -7.21 -16.09 -19.01
CA ALA A 41 -6.56 -16.62 -20.19
C ALA A 41 -5.23 -15.86 -20.43
N PRO A 42 -4.12 -16.54 -20.73
CA PRO A 42 -2.83 -15.90 -21.01
C PRO A 42 -2.80 -15.35 -22.44
N ASP A 43 -3.78 -14.52 -22.80
CA ASP A 43 -4.00 -13.98 -24.15
C ASP A 43 -3.71 -12.47 -24.25
N GLY A 44 -3.27 -11.85 -23.16
CA GLY A 44 -2.93 -10.43 -23.08
C GLY A 44 -4.10 -9.49 -22.83
N TYR A 45 -5.36 -9.98 -22.80
CA TYR A 45 -6.53 -9.13 -22.53
C TYR A 45 -6.77 -8.83 -21.05
N THR A 46 -6.12 -9.60 -20.16
CA THR A 46 -6.13 -9.33 -18.72
C THR A 46 -4.71 -8.99 -18.25
N VAL A 47 -4.50 -7.74 -17.85
CA VAL A 47 -3.22 -7.28 -17.29
C VAL A 47 -3.46 -6.84 -15.86
N MET A 48 -2.63 -7.32 -14.93
CA MET A 48 -2.70 -6.94 -13.53
C MET A 48 -1.66 -5.86 -13.22
N MET A 49 -2.12 -4.75 -12.66
CA MET A 49 -1.24 -3.79 -11.98
C MET A 49 -1.06 -4.21 -10.52
N LEU A 50 0.16 -4.61 -10.17
CA LEU A 50 0.51 -5.07 -8.83
C LEU A 50 1.49 -4.11 -8.15
N SER A 51 1.53 -4.15 -6.82
CA SER A 51 2.58 -3.51 -6.02
C SER A 51 3.41 -4.58 -5.33
N ALA A 52 4.63 -4.23 -4.91
CA ALA A 52 5.47 -5.12 -4.10
C ALA A 52 4.82 -5.53 -2.76
N SER A 53 3.72 -4.90 -2.33
CA SER A 53 2.91 -5.39 -1.19
C SER A 53 2.37 -6.80 -1.42
N LEU A 54 2.13 -7.24 -2.65
CA LEU A 54 1.67 -8.61 -2.93
C LEU A 54 2.75 -9.66 -2.60
N VAL A 55 4.03 -9.32 -2.77
CA VAL A 55 5.14 -10.20 -2.39
C VAL A 55 5.13 -10.42 -0.88
N VAL A 56 5.04 -9.34 -0.10
CA VAL A 56 4.93 -9.40 1.37
C VAL A 56 3.68 -10.19 1.78
N TYR A 57 2.55 -9.94 1.13
CA TYR A 57 1.30 -10.65 1.42
C TYR A 57 1.40 -12.16 1.21
N GLY A 58 2.01 -12.61 0.11
CA GLY A 58 2.21 -14.02 -0.21
C GLY A 58 3.22 -14.75 0.69
N ILE A 59 4.14 -14.01 1.35
CA ILE A 59 5.06 -14.58 2.34
C ILE A 59 4.32 -14.90 3.65
N VAL A 60 3.43 -14.00 4.09
CA VAL A 60 2.80 -14.10 5.42
C VAL A 60 1.38 -14.67 5.38
N ASN A 61 0.80 -14.89 4.20
CA ASN A 61 -0.52 -15.49 4.02
C ASN A 61 -0.47 -16.58 2.95
N LYS A 62 -1.34 -17.59 3.10
CA LYS A 62 -1.57 -18.56 2.03
C LYS A 62 -2.36 -17.90 0.90
N THR A 63 -1.79 -17.91 -0.31
CA THR A 63 -2.42 -17.38 -1.52
C THR A 63 -2.85 -18.49 -2.47
N PRO A 64 -3.91 -18.29 -3.27
CA PRO A 64 -4.32 -19.23 -4.33
C PRO A 64 -3.53 -19.06 -5.63
N TYR A 65 -2.44 -18.29 -5.60
CA TYR A 65 -1.55 -17.97 -6.72
C TYR A 65 -0.12 -17.88 -6.22
N ASP A 66 0.83 -18.10 -7.12
CA ASP A 66 2.26 -17.84 -6.95
C ASP A 66 2.67 -16.70 -7.90
N LEU A 67 3.20 -15.61 -7.35
CA LEU A 67 3.51 -14.41 -8.14
C LEU A 67 4.64 -14.62 -9.16
N PHE A 68 5.54 -15.56 -8.91
CA PHE A 68 6.70 -15.80 -9.76
C PHE A 68 6.44 -16.89 -10.80
N ARG A 69 5.47 -17.78 -10.54
CA ARG A 69 5.06 -18.84 -11.47
C ARG A 69 3.85 -18.46 -12.33
N ASP A 70 2.86 -17.78 -11.76
CA ASP A 70 1.54 -17.59 -12.39
C ASP A 70 1.40 -16.24 -13.13
N PHE A 71 2.45 -15.40 -13.14
CA PHE A 71 2.43 -14.10 -13.79
C PHE A 71 3.72 -13.82 -14.57
N ASP A 72 3.56 -13.32 -15.79
CA ASP A 72 4.67 -12.81 -16.59
C ASP A 72 4.90 -11.32 -16.30
N PRO A 73 6.12 -10.90 -15.93
CA PRO A 73 6.41 -9.49 -15.68
C PRO A 73 6.45 -8.71 -17.01
N VAL A 74 5.69 -7.61 -17.08
CA VAL A 74 5.66 -6.74 -18.26
C VAL A 74 6.61 -5.56 -18.10
N THR A 75 6.35 -4.67 -17.15
CA THR A 75 7.18 -3.49 -16.89
C THR A 75 6.84 -2.83 -15.55
N GLN A 76 7.76 -2.03 -15.02
CA GLN A 76 7.50 -1.16 -13.88
C GLN A 76 6.95 0.18 -14.37
N VAL A 77 5.72 0.51 -13.96
CA VAL A 77 5.03 1.73 -14.41
C VAL A 77 5.24 2.93 -13.49
N ALA A 78 5.58 2.69 -12.23
CA ALA A 78 5.80 3.76 -11.23
C ALA A 78 6.70 3.27 -10.08
N ALA A 79 7.42 4.20 -9.47
CA ALA A 79 8.04 4.06 -8.16
C ALA A 79 7.81 5.34 -7.36
N SER A 80 7.54 5.20 -6.07
CA SER A 80 7.38 6.34 -5.16
C SER A 80 7.98 6.00 -3.81
N PRO A 81 8.68 6.95 -3.16
CA PRO A 81 9.14 6.76 -1.79
C PRO A 81 7.95 6.79 -0.83
N TYR A 82 8.11 6.14 0.32
CA TYR A 82 7.19 6.31 1.45
C TYR A 82 7.54 7.57 2.23
N ILE A 83 6.52 8.34 2.62
CA ILE A 83 6.68 9.58 3.38
C ILE A 83 6.09 9.37 4.77
N LEU A 84 6.93 9.54 5.80
CA LEU A 84 6.47 9.64 7.18
C LEU A 84 5.71 10.96 7.34
N THR A 85 4.40 10.86 7.56
CA THR A 85 3.52 12.00 7.78
C THR A 85 3.01 11.96 9.20
N VAL A 86 2.95 13.13 9.85
CA VAL A 86 2.53 13.27 11.25
C VAL A 86 1.37 14.25 11.35
N HIS A 87 0.35 13.93 12.14
CA HIS A 87 -0.77 14.82 12.40
C HIS A 87 -0.31 16.05 13.21
N PRO A 88 -0.74 17.28 12.85
CA PRO A 88 -0.29 18.52 13.50
C PRO A 88 -0.69 18.67 14.98
N SER A 89 -1.54 17.80 15.52
CA SER A 89 -1.83 17.79 16.97
C SER A 89 -0.68 17.27 17.82
N LEU A 90 0.29 16.56 17.23
CA LEU A 90 1.47 16.10 17.96
C LEU A 90 2.48 17.26 18.10
N PRO A 91 3.05 17.48 19.30
CA PRO A 91 4.01 18.54 19.55
C PRO A 91 5.43 18.13 19.08
N VAL A 92 5.56 17.69 17.83
CA VAL A 92 6.81 17.18 17.25
C VAL A 92 7.12 17.93 15.96
N LYS A 93 8.39 18.31 15.76
CA LYS A 93 8.82 19.06 14.57
C LYS A 93 9.92 18.35 13.78
N SER A 94 10.40 17.23 14.30
CA SER A 94 11.42 16.40 13.69
C SER A 94 11.17 14.92 13.95
N VAL A 95 11.83 14.05 13.19
CA VAL A 95 11.82 12.60 13.44
C VAL A 95 12.39 12.28 14.82
N THR A 96 13.41 13.02 15.27
CA THR A 96 13.98 12.88 16.62
C THR A 96 12.95 13.16 17.70
N ASP A 97 12.19 14.25 17.56
CA ASP A 97 11.11 14.60 18.50
C ASP A 97 10.02 13.51 18.50
N LEU A 98 9.67 13.00 17.31
CA LEU A 98 8.70 11.91 17.18
C LEU A 98 9.17 10.65 17.91
N ILE A 99 10.44 10.25 17.74
CA ILE A 99 11.00 9.08 18.42
C ILE A 99 10.97 9.27 19.93
N ALA A 100 11.40 10.45 20.42
CA ALA A 100 11.36 10.76 21.85
C ALA A 100 9.93 10.73 22.40
N HIS A 101 8.98 11.34 21.68
CA HIS A 101 7.57 11.36 22.05
C HIS A 101 6.95 9.96 22.06
N ALA A 102 7.24 9.13 21.05
CA ALA A 102 6.75 7.76 20.95
C ALA A 102 7.32 6.86 22.06
N LYS A 103 8.60 7.03 22.43
CA LYS A 103 9.21 6.31 23.56
C LYS A 103 8.59 6.69 24.90
N ALA A 104 8.27 7.97 25.09
CA ALA A 104 7.60 8.45 26.30
C ALA A 104 6.12 8.00 26.38
N ASN A 105 5.50 7.67 25.24
CA ASN A 105 4.08 7.34 25.13
C ASN A 105 3.88 6.00 24.39
N PRO A 106 4.33 4.88 24.95
CA PRO A 106 4.26 3.59 24.28
C PRO A 106 2.81 3.20 23.96
N SER A 107 2.58 2.74 22.73
CA SER A 107 1.27 2.28 22.24
C SER A 107 0.17 3.35 22.26
N LYS A 108 0.54 4.64 22.29
CA LYS A 108 -0.41 5.77 22.21
C LYS A 108 -0.52 6.39 20.82
N LEU A 109 0.41 6.06 19.93
CA LEU A 109 0.42 6.58 18.56
C LEU A 109 -0.08 5.51 17.60
N ASN A 110 -1.14 5.85 16.87
CA ASN A 110 -1.67 5.02 15.81
C ASN A 110 -1.03 5.41 14.48
N PHE A 111 -0.68 4.40 13.66
CA PHE A 111 -0.26 4.61 12.29
C PHE A 111 -1.14 3.90 11.28
N ALA A 112 -1.50 4.59 10.20
CA ALA A 112 -2.31 4.03 9.13
C ALA A 112 -1.46 3.31 8.07
N SER A 113 -2.08 2.29 7.47
CA SER A 113 -1.58 1.62 6.26
C SER A 113 -2.72 1.31 5.29
N THR A 114 -2.38 0.83 4.10
CA THR A 114 -3.35 0.32 3.11
C THR A 114 -3.74 -1.15 3.32
N GLY A 115 -3.41 -1.73 4.47
CA GLY A 115 -3.84 -3.07 4.88
C GLY A 115 -2.73 -3.89 5.55
N ASN A 116 -3.12 -5.03 6.11
CA ASN A 116 -2.20 -6.01 6.66
C ASN A 116 -1.25 -6.54 5.58
N ALA A 117 0.02 -6.73 5.93
CA ALA A 117 1.09 -7.10 4.99
C ALA A 117 1.27 -6.14 3.80
N SER A 118 0.78 -4.89 3.87
CA SER A 118 1.13 -3.86 2.88
C SER A 118 2.54 -3.33 3.14
N LEU A 119 3.19 -2.76 2.13
CA LEU A 119 4.48 -2.10 2.31
C LEU A 119 4.43 -0.89 3.26
N ALA A 120 3.29 -0.19 3.33
CA ALA A 120 3.07 0.88 4.30
C ALA A 120 3.00 0.34 5.74
N HIS A 121 2.40 -0.84 5.93
CA HIS A 121 2.43 -1.54 7.22
C HIS A 121 3.88 -1.92 7.56
N LEU A 122 4.61 -2.54 6.63
CA LEU A 122 6.00 -2.92 6.83
C LEU A 122 6.89 -1.70 7.14
N ALA A 123 6.67 -0.56 6.50
CA ALA A 123 7.41 0.68 6.77
C ALA A 123 7.20 1.18 8.20
N GLY A 124 5.97 1.13 8.71
CA GLY A 124 5.67 1.50 10.09
C GLY A 124 6.28 0.54 11.12
N GLU A 125 6.19 -0.76 10.88
CA GLU A 125 6.84 -1.76 11.73
C GLU A 125 8.36 -1.64 11.70
N LEU A 126 8.95 -1.42 10.52
CA LEU A 126 10.39 -1.18 10.39
C LEU A 126 10.82 0.07 11.15
N PHE A 127 10.04 1.14 11.10
CA PHE A 127 10.30 2.34 11.89
C PHE A 127 10.23 2.03 13.39
N ALA A 128 9.20 1.32 13.85
CA ALA A 128 9.04 0.95 15.26
C ALA A 128 10.22 0.12 15.77
N ILE A 129 10.61 -0.92 15.02
CA ILE A 129 11.77 -1.78 15.32
C ILE A 129 13.06 -0.97 15.35
N SER A 130 13.33 -0.19 14.30
CA SER A 130 14.60 0.55 14.15
C SER A 130 14.79 1.63 15.21
N THR A 131 13.69 2.17 15.73
CA THR A 131 13.71 3.25 16.73
C THR A 131 13.48 2.75 18.15
N ALA A 132 13.18 1.46 18.33
CA ALA A 132 12.72 0.87 19.58
C ALA A 132 11.53 1.63 20.19
N THR A 133 10.51 1.88 19.36
CA THR A 133 9.24 2.51 19.76
C THR A 133 8.09 1.50 19.67
N GLN A 134 6.97 1.79 20.34
CA GLN A 134 5.75 0.99 20.27
C GLN A 134 4.64 1.81 19.62
N LEU A 135 4.24 1.41 18.42
CA LEU A 135 3.18 2.04 17.64
C LEU A 135 2.02 1.05 17.47
N VAL A 136 0.81 1.57 17.27
CA VAL A 136 -0.38 0.75 17.02
C VAL A 136 -0.72 0.85 15.53
N HIS A 137 -0.70 -0.29 14.85
CA HIS A 137 -1.08 -0.39 13.44
C HIS A 137 -2.60 -0.35 13.28
N VAL A 138 -3.08 0.50 12.35
CA VAL A 138 -4.49 0.55 11.95
C VAL A 138 -4.60 0.30 10.43
N PRO A 139 -5.12 -0.86 10.00
CA PRO A 139 -5.23 -1.19 8.58
C PRO A 139 -6.50 -0.60 7.93
N TYR A 140 -6.34 0.03 6.77
CA TYR A 140 -7.44 0.56 5.96
C TYR A 140 -7.55 -0.16 4.61
N LYS A 141 -8.74 -0.18 4.01
CA LYS A 141 -8.96 -0.71 2.65
C LYS A 141 -8.58 0.30 1.56
N GLY A 142 -7.42 0.93 1.69
CA GLY A 142 -6.90 1.96 0.77
C GLY A 142 -6.67 3.32 1.42
N VAL A 143 -6.00 4.20 0.68
CA VAL A 143 -5.52 5.52 1.17
C VAL A 143 -6.66 6.46 1.52
N GLY A 144 -7.78 6.44 0.78
CA GLY A 144 -8.89 7.38 0.99
C GLY A 144 -9.48 7.32 2.40
N ALA A 145 -9.70 6.12 2.94
CA ALA A 145 -10.22 5.94 4.30
C ALA A 145 -9.18 6.35 5.37
N ALA A 146 -7.91 6.02 5.15
CA ALA A 146 -6.83 6.43 6.05
C ALA A 146 -6.66 7.96 6.13
N LEU A 147 -6.82 8.66 4.99
CA LEU A 147 -6.68 10.10 4.93
C LEU A 147 -7.77 10.83 5.74
N THR A 148 -9.01 10.36 5.68
CA THR A 148 -10.12 10.92 6.47
C THR A 148 -9.85 10.84 7.97
N ASP A 149 -9.39 9.69 8.46
CA ASP A 149 -9.08 9.50 9.88
C ASP A 149 -7.82 10.25 10.31
N MET A 150 -6.86 10.42 9.39
CA MET A 150 -5.70 11.25 9.64
C MET A 150 -6.09 12.73 9.74
N LEU A 151 -6.94 13.25 8.83
CA LEU A 151 -7.42 14.64 8.87
C LEU A 151 -8.26 14.95 10.12
N SER A 152 -8.98 13.95 10.66
CA SER A 152 -9.75 14.11 11.90
C SER A 152 -8.90 13.92 13.17
N GLY A 153 -7.62 13.55 13.05
CA GLY A 153 -6.70 13.33 14.17
C GLY A 153 -6.87 11.99 14.89
N GLN A 154 -7.73 11.09 14.40
CA GLN A 154 -7.87 9.73 14.93
C GLN A 154 -6.60 8.90 14.72
N ILE A 155 -5.91 9.13 13.61
CA ILE A 155 -4.60 8.57 13.28
C ILE A 155 -3.54 9.66 13.33
N GLN A 156 -2.44 9.40 14.03
CA GLN A 156 -1.38 10.38 14.22
C GLN A 156 -0.27 10.24 13.18
N LEU A 157 -0.04 9.04 12.64
CA LEU A 157 1.09 8.74 11.76
C LEU A 157 0.62 8.04 10.49
N SER A 158 1.34 8.24 9.39
CA SER A 158 1.22 7.37 8.20
C SER A 158 2.55 7.28 7.47
N PHE A 159 2.73 6.17 6.75
CA PHE A 159 3.85 5.93 5.85
C PHE A 159 3.26 5.68 4.46
N LEU A 160 2.68 6.72 3.88
CA LEU A 160 1.98 6.66 2.60
C LEU A 160 2.69 7.55 1.57
N SER A 161 2.35 7.37 0.30
CA SER A 161 2.89 8.09 -0.86
C SER A 161 1.76 8.66 -1.70
#